data_AF-A0A450SKG1-F1
#
_entry.id   AF-A0A450SKG1-F1
#
_cell.length_a   1.000
_cell.length_b   1.000
_cell.length_c   1.000
_cell.angle_alpha   90.00
_cell.angle_beta   90.00
_cell.angle_gamma   90.00
#
_symmetry.space_group_name_H-M   'P 1'
#
loop_
_entity.id
_entity.type
_entity.pdbx_description
1 polymer ?
#
loop_
_entity_poly.entity_id
_entity_poly.type
_entity_poly.pdbx_seq_one_letter_code
_entity_poly.pdbx_strand_id
1 'polypeptide(L)'
;MNDFSSPPISDERDEYPEITQADLDRAVFRVGLKPAPRRQSITLSLDSNLVDYFKSKAGERGYQTLMSEALRQAKESEESRIG
;
A
#
# COMPACT_ATOMS: atom_id res chain seq x y z
N MET A 1 37.67 -11.85 30.58
CA MET A 1 36.58 -10.93 30.24
C MET A 1 36.85 -10.41 28.85
N ASN A 2 36.00 -10.73 27.87
CA ASN A 2 36.10 -10.15 26.54
C ASN A 2 35.23 -8.89 26.52
N ASP A 3 35.89 -7.75 26.57
CA ASP A 3 35.25 -6.44 26.43
C ASP A 3 34.86 -6.25 24.96
N PHE A 4 33.67 -6.76 24.60
CA PHE A 4 33.01 -6.39 23.36
C PHE A 4 32.49 -4.96 23.50
N SER A 5 33.43 -4.01 23.49
CA SER A 5 33.10 -2.59 23.32
C SER A 5 32.50 -2.46 21.92
N SER A 6 31.17 -2.35 21.85
CA SER A 6 30.52 -1.86 20.64
C SER A 6 31.18 -0.54 20.27
N PRO A 7 31.51 -0.29 18.99
CA PRO A 7 32.06 1.01 18.61
C PRO A 7 31.05 2.09 19.04
N PRO A 8 31.52 3.23 19.58
CA PRO A 8 30.64 4.36 19.82
C PRO A 8 29.97 4.71 18.50
N ILE A 9 28.66 4.88 18.52
CA ILE A 9 27.92 5.43 17.38
C ILE A 9 28.57 6.79 17.13
N SER A 10 29.34 6.93 16.05
CA SER A 10 30.06 8.16 15.74
C SER A 10 29.04 9.26 15.52
N ASP A 11 28.95 10.18 16.49
CA ASP A 11 28.20 11.45 16.40
C ASP A 11 28.82 12.44 15.37
N GLU A 12 29.93 12.05 14.72
CA GLU A 12 30.59 12.83 13.70
C GLU A 12 29.90 12.63 12.34
N ARG A 13 28.77 13.34 12.19
CA ARG A 13 28.04 13.64 10.95
C ARG A 13 27.19 12.52 10.35
N ASP A 14 26.13 12.19 11.08
CA ASP A 14 24.82 11.91 10.45
C ASP A 14 24.20 13.24 9.93
N GLU A 15 24.97 14.01 9.15
CA GLU A 15 24.55 15.30 8.57
C GLU A 15 23.74 15.03 7.30
N TYR A 16 22.69 14.22 7.43
CA TYR A 16 21.68 14.09 6.41
C TYR A 16 20.84 15.37 6.40
N PRO A 17 20.59 15.97 5.21
CA PRO A 17 19.69 17.11 5.14
C PRO A 17 18.33 16.71 5.71
N GLU A 18 17.76 17.59 6.52
CA GLU A 18 16.41 17.39 7.04
C GLU A 18 15.44 17.18 5.86
N ILE A 19 14.62 16.13 5.95
CA ILE A 19 13.61 15.84 4.92
C ILE A 19 12.65 17.03 4.86
N THR A 20 12.65 17.74 3.74
CA THR A 20 11.76 18.88 3.54
C THR A 20 10.42 18.44 2.95
N GLN A 21 9.39 19.27 3.08
CA GLN A 21 8.10 19.02 2.41
C GLN A 21 8.27 18.92 0.87
N ALA A 22 9.17 19.71 0.29
CA ALA A 22 9.48 19.66 -1.14
C ALA A 22 10.07 18.30 -1.59
N ASP A 23 10.70 17.56 -0.68
CA ASP A 23 11.22 16.21 -0.96
C ASP A 23 10.09 15.17 -0.95
N LEU A 24 9.09 15.35 -0.07
CA LEU A 24 7.89 14.53 -0.05
C LEU A 24 6.97 14.80 -1.24
N ASP A 25 6.83 16.05 -1.65
CA ASP A 25 6.01 16.44 -2.81
C ASP A 25 6.54 15.84 -4.12
N ARG A 26 7.87 15.69 -4.24
CA ARG A 26 8.54 15.06 -5.38
C ARG A 26 8.62 13.54 -5.27
N ALA A 27 8.15 12.95 -4.18
CA ALA A 27 8.25 11.51 -3.96
C ALA A 27 7.36 10.72 -4.92
N VAL A 28 7.91 9.64 -5.48
CA VAL A 28 7.21 8.72 -6.37
C VAL A 28 6.77 7.49 -5.58
N PHE A 29 5.46 7.19 -5.60
CA PHE A 29 4.94 5.96 -5.01
C PHE A 29 5.44 4.74 -5.80
N ARG A 30 6.10 3.81 -5.10
CA ARG A 30 6.69 2.60 -5.70
C ARG A 30 6.30 1.35 -4.90
N VAL A 31 6.07 0.24 -5.62
CA VAL A 31 5.86 -1.09 -5.05
C VAL A 31 6.86 -2.04 -5.73
N GLY A 32 7.69 -2.74 -4.96
CA GLY A 32 8.75 -3.60 -5.52
C GLY A 32 9.73 -2.85 -6.41
N LEU A 33 10.13 -1.63 -6.00
CA LEU A 33 11.00 -0.71 -6.75
C LEU A 33 10.44 -0.16 -8.08
N LYS A 34 9.22 -0.55 -8.47
CA LYS A 34 8.55 -0.06 -9.69
C LYS A 34 7.56 1.06 -9.34
N PRO A 35 7.52 2.17 -10.12
CA PRO A 35 6.47 3.17 -9.99
C PRO A 35 5.09 2.51 -10.05
N ALA A 36 4.25 2.83 -9.07
CA ALA A 36 2.91 2.24 -8.96
C ALA A 36 1.87 3.37 -8.95
N PRO A 37 0.68 3.13 -9.55
CA PRO A 37 -0.43 4.06 -9.42
C PRO A 37 -0.85 4.15 -7.97
N ARG A 38 -1.18 5.35 -7.51
CA ARG A 38 -1.70 5.57 -6.16
C ARG A 38 -3.11 5.00 -6.07
N ARG A 39 -3.49 4.50 -4.90
CA ARG A 39 -4.86 4.08 -4.62
C ARG A 39 -5.78 5.30 -4.76
N GLN A 40 -6.76 5.20 -5.66
CA GLN A 40 -7.81 6.20 -5.78
C GLN A 40 -8.95 5.85 -4.84
N SER A 41 -9.37 6.82 -4.02
CA SER A 41 -10.59 6.70 -3.21
C SER A 41 -11.75 7.28 -3.99
N ILE A 42 -12.79 6.49 -4.20
CA ILE A 42 -14.02 6.91 -4.87
C ILE A 42 -15.22 6.64 -3.97
N THR A 43 -16.24 7.50 -4.08
CA THR A 43 -17.55 7.24 -3.48
C THR A 43 -18.43 6.59 -4.55
N LEU A 44 -18.93 5.39 -4.28
CA LEU A 44 -19.80 4.63 -5.18
C LEU A 44 -21.02 4.14 -4.40
N SER A 45 -22.20 4.23 -5.02
CA SER A 45 -23.42 3.62 -4.48
C SER A 45 -23.47 2.15 -4.88
N LEU A 46 -23.68 1.28 -3.91
CA LEU A 46 -23.80 -0.18 -4.10
C LEU A 46 -25.04 -0.67 -3.37
N ASP A 47 -25.60 -1.78 -3.85
CA ASP A 47 -26.70 -2.47 -3.17
C ASP A 47 -26.30 -2.86 -1.74
N SER A 48 -27.18 -2.62 -0.78
CA SER A 48 -26.95 -2.94 0.64
C SER A 48 -26.66 -4.42 0.86
N ASN A 49 -27.34 -5.31 0.13
CA ASN A 49 -27.15 -6.76 0.25
C ASN A 49 -25.74 -7.17 -0.17
N LEU A 50 -25.19 -6.52 -1.19
CA LEU A 50 -23.83 -6.79 -1.66
C LEU A 50 -22.79 -6.31 -0.65
N VAL A 51 -22.99 -5.12 -0.08
CA VAL A 51 -22.13 -4.58 0.97
C VAL A 51 -22.13 -5.51 2.20
N ASP A 52 -23.29 -6.01 2.60
CA ASP A 52 -23.42 -6.92 3.75
C ASP A 52 -22.80 -8.29 3.49
N TYR A 53 -22.89 -8.80 2.25
CA TYR A 53 -22.14 -9.99 1.85
C TYR A 53 -20.63 -9.81 2.02
N PHE A 54 -20.06 -8.69 1.54
CA PHE A 54 -18.62 -8.45 1.72
C PHE A 54 -18.23 -8.20 3.17
N LYS A 55 -19.08 -7.55 3.96
CA LYS A 55 -18.87 -7.36 5.41
C LYS A 55 -18.86 -8.69 6.17
N SER A 56 -19.81 -9.58 5.89
CA SER A 56 -19.87 -10.89 6.54
C SER A 56 -18.67 -11.78 6.17
N LYS A 57 -18.15 -11.64 4.94
CA LYS A 57 -16.98 -12.38 4.44
C LYS A 57 -15.64 -11.78 4.90
N ALA A 58 -15.62 -10.52 5.34
CA ALA A 58 -14.41 -9.70 5.52
C ALA A 58 -13.40 -10.23 6.54
N GLY A 59 -13.84 -10.97 7.56
CA GLY A 59 -12.98 -11.40 8.67
C GLY A 59 -12.03 -10.28 9.11
N GLU A 60 -10.73 -10.59 9.22
CA GLU A 60 -9.68 -9.63 9.58
C GLU A 60 -9.15 -8.79 8.40
N ARG A 61 -9.34 -9.23 7.14
CA ARG A 61 -8.80 -8.56 5.94
C ARG A 61 -9.56 -7.27 5.58
N GLY A 62 -10.77 -7.11 6.11
CA GLY A 62 -11.65 -5.98 5.84
C GLY A 62 -12.40 -6.11 4.50
N TYR A 63 -13.65 -5.65 4.47
CA TYR A 63 -14.55 -5.84 3.32
C TYR A 63 -14.07 -5.10 2.06
N GLN A 64 -13.39 -3.96 2.23
CA GLN A 64 -12.85 -3.18 1.11
C GLN A 64 -11.74 -3.91 0.36
N THR A 65 -10.92 -4.69 1.06
CA THR A 65 -9.85 -5.50 0.46
C THR A 65 -10.47 -6.58 -0.43
N LEU A 66 -11.47 -7.30 0.07
CA LEU A 66 -12.19 -8.32 -0.69
C LEU A 66 -12.90 -7.75 -1.91
N MET A 67 -13.54 -6.59 -1.78
CA MET A 67 -14.14 -5.90 -2.93
C MET A 67 -13.10 -5.55 -3.99
N SER A 68 -11.94 -5.02 -3.58
CA SER A 68 -10.88 -4.62 -4.50
C SER A 68 -10.29 -5.82 -5.25
N GLU A 69 -10.12 -6.96 -4.57
CA GLU A 69 -9.67 -8.22 -5.17
C GLU A 69 -10.71 -8.76 -6.16
N ALA A 70 -11.99 -8.78 -5.78
CA ALA A 70 -13.07 -9.24 -6.66
C ALA A 70 -13.16 -8.41 -7.95
N LEU A 71 -13.02 -7.08 -7.86
CA LEU A 71 -13.00 -6.20 -9.03
C LEU A 71 -11.79 -6.46 -9.93
N ARG A 72 -10.62 -6.75 -9.34
CA ARG A 72 -9.40 -7.10 -10.10
C ARG A 72 -9.58 -8.42 -10.85
N GLN A 73 -10.11 -9.44 -10.18
CA GLN A 73 -10.34 -10.75 -10.79
C GLN A 73 -11.38 -10.67 -11.92
N ALA A 74 -12.45 -9.90 -11.72
CA ALA A 74 -13.46 -9.66 -12.76
C ALA A 74 -12.85 -8.99 -13.99
N LYS A 75 -12.00 -7.96 -13.79
CA LYS A 75 -11.26 -7.32 -14.87
C LYS A 75 -10.37 -8.32 -15.63
N GLU A 76 -9.54 -9.08 -14.92
CA GLU A 76 -8.62 -10.06 -15.54
C GLU A 76 -9.37 -11.14 -16.32
N SER A 77 -10.52 -11.58 -15.82
CA SER A 77 -11.36 -12.57 -16.48
C SER A 77 -12.01 -12.05 -17.76
N GLU A 78 -12.40 -10.77 -17.79
CA GLU A 78 -12.97 -10.13 -18.98
C GLU A 78 -11.90 -9.92 -20.06
N GLU A 79 -10.72 -9.43 -19.68
CA GLU A 79 -9.59 -9.25 -20.61
C GLU A 79 -9.17 -10.59 -21.25
N SER A 80 -9.17 -11.68 -20.47
CA SER A 80 -8.88 -13.03 -20.97
C SER A 80 -9.99 -13.61 -21.86
N ARG A 81 -11.21 -13.04 -21.84
CA ARG A 81 -12.33 -13.48 -22.68
C ARG A 81 -12.35 -12.75 -24.03
N ILE A 82 -11.78 -11.54 -24.07
CA ILE A 82 -11.76 -10.67 -25.25
C ILE A 82 -10.47 -10.85 -26.07
N GLY A 83 -9.37 -11.32 -25.46
CA GLY A 83 -8.11 -11.67 -26.14
C GLY A 83 -8.09 -13.08 -26.71
#